data_AF-A0A2T5U5D8-F1
#
_entry.id   AF-A0A2T5U5D8-F1
#
_cell.length_a   1.000
_cell.length_b   1.000
_cell.length_c   1.000
_cell.angle_alpha   90.00
_cell.angle_beta   90.00
_cell.angle_gamma   90.00
#
_symmetry.space_group_name_H-M   'P 1'
#
loop_
_entity.id
_entity.type
_entity.pdbx_description
1 polymer ?
#
loop_
_entity_poly.entity_id
_entity_poly.type
_entity_poly.pdbx_seq_one_letter_code
_entity_poly.pdbx_strand_id
1 'polypeptide(L)'
;MSFYAYMLRCSDGSYYIGHTDSLERRIAQHQHGELPGYTHNRRPVTLMWSQDFPSRIEALEAERQLKGWTRAKKEALAAGDWDAVRLLSRKSFDTGLRLRSAPTQDERGGVDERDDLAEQSRLAEPDDFGELGEIGGFGDVIDENMIGTDAAVDSDVLADGDGAVGAPPPVIVLVRPQLGENIGKAARAMLNFGLTEMRLVSPRDGWPNPSAGPAASGADIVLQNAKVYDSVAAATADCAQVFATTVRKRGVTKPVVTPEQASTEIHAAPGRSAILFGPERSGLETDDVAVARTIITVPINPEFGSLNLAQAVILVAYEWSKGLTAERELSQPSINPIMPPAPQEELDGMIGQLDAMLMGAGFFHLPDKMQSTRRTLRTLLTKPGWSSQEVRTLRGVLSSLAGKRPRA
;
A
#
# COMPACT_ATOMS: atom_id res chain seq x y z
N MET A 1 -3.64 -28.48 -28.67
CA MET A 1 -2.94 -27.62 -29.65
C MET A 1 -2.04 -26.71 -28.85
N SER A 2 -0.76 -26.61 -29.20
CA SER A 2 0.17 -25.71 -28.51
C SER A 2 0.14 -24.32 -29.16
N PHE A 3 0.17 -23.28 -28.34
CA PHE A 3 0.29 -21.89 -28.77
C PHE A 3 1.70 -21.42 -28.49
N TYR A 4 2.24 -20.51 -29.29
CA TYR A 4 3.60 -20.04 -29.17
C TYR A 4 3.60 -18.54 -29.00
N ALA A 5 4.41 -18.03 -28.07
CA ALA A 5 4.89 -16.66 -28.12
C ALA A 5 6.31 -16.67 -28.69
N TYR A 6 6.63 -15.72 -29.57
CA TYR A 6 7.92 -15.68 -30.25
C TYR A 6 8.42 -14.24 -30.41
N MET A 7 9.73 -14.12 -30.55
CA MET A 7 10.43 -12.86 -30.77
C MET A 7 11.36 -12.97 -31.97
N LEU A 8 11.23 -12.02 -32.89
CA LEU A 8 12.06 -11.89 -34.09
C LEU A 8 12.93 -10.65 -33.98
N ARG A 9 14.15 -10.73 -34.50
CA ARG A 9 14.99 -9.57 -34.80
C ARG A 9 14.85 -9.22 -36.29
N CYS A 10 14.51 -7.97 -36.56
CA CYS A 10 14.39 -7.41 -37.89
C CYS A 10 15.75 -6.92 -38.41
N SER A 11 15.85 -6.65 -39.72
CA SER A 11 17.09 -6.18 -40.36
C SER A 11 17.59 -4.82 -39.88
N ASP A 12 16.70 -3.96 -39.40
CA ASP A 12 17.00 -2.67 -38.78
C ASP A 12 17.41 -2.78 -37.29
N GLY A 13 17.51 -4.00 -36.76
CA GLY A 13 17.82 -4.26 -35.35
C GLY A 13 16.65 -4.03 -34.39
N SER A 14 15.44 -3.78 -34.90
CA SER A 14 14.22 -3.75 -34.09
C SER A 14 13.73 -5.17 -33.74
N TYR A 15 12.89 -5.27 -32.72
CA TYR A 15 12.33 -6.53 -32.25
C TYR A 15 10.82 -6.58 -32.52
N TYR A 16 10.37 -7.64 -33.17
CA TYR A 16 8.96 -7.96 -33.33
C TYR A 16 8.58 -9.11 -32.42
N ILE A 17 7.44 -9.00 -31.73
CA ILE A 17 6.95 -10.01 -30.79
C ILE A 17 5.50 -10.30 -31.14
N GLY A 18 5.17 -11.58 -31.24
CA GLY A 18 3.81 -12.02 -31.54
C GLY A 18 3.52 -13.39 -30.92
N HIS A 19 2.26 -13.80 -31.03
CA HIS A 19 1.83 -15.16 -30.73
C HIS A 19 1.20 -15.85 -31.95
N THR A 20 1.19 -17.18 -31.97
CA THR A 20 0.59 -17.98 -33.04
C THR A 20 0.28 -19.39 -32.55
N ASP A 21 -0.59 -20.11 -33.24
CA ASP A 21 -0.85 -21.54 -33.10
C ASP A 21 0.08 -22.42 -33.96
N SER A 22 0.83 -21.81 -34.89
CA SER A 22 1.81 -22.50 -35.76
C SER A 22 3.04 -21.64 -35.98
N LEU A 23 4.09 -21.88 -35.18
CA LEU A 23 5.32 -21.09 -35.19
C LEU A 23 6.05 -21.14 -36.54
N GLU A 24 6.28 -22.34 -37.08
CA GLU A 24 7.01 -22.53 -38.33
C GLU A 24 6.35 -21.82 -39.50
N ARG A 25 5.02 -22.02 -39.67
CA ARG A 25 4.23 -21.34 -40.71
C ARG A 25 4.33 -19.83 -40.57
N ARG A 26 4.22 -19.32 -39.34
CA ARG A 26 4.25 -17.88 -39.08
C ARG A 26 5.60 -17.25 -39.36
N ILE A 27 6.71 -17.93 -39.03
CA ILE A 27 8.06 -17.47 -39.36
C ILE A 27 8.26 -17.44 -40.87
N ALA A 28 7.83 -18.49 -41.58
CA ALA A 28 7.90 -18.55 -43.04
C ALA A 28 7.15 -17.37 -43.69
N GLN A 29 5.95 -17.04 -43.19
CA GLN A 29 5.17 -15.88 -43.64
C GLN A 29 5.92 -14.55 -43.45
N HIS A 30 6.56 -14.35 -42.29
CA HIS A 30 7.35 -13.16 -42.02
C HIS A 30 8.58 -13.06 -42.92
N GLN A 31 9.25 -14.19 -43.21
CA GLN A 31 10.43 -14.24 -44.06
C GLN A 31 10.12 -13.93 -45.52
N HIS A 32 9.01 -14.46 -46.05
CA HIS A 32 8.58 -14.22 -47.43
C HIS A 32 7.77 -12.94 -47.60
N GLY A 33 7.40 -12.27 -46.50
CA GLY A 33 6.59 -11.05 -46.50
C GLY A 33 5.18 -11.28 -47.04
N GLU A 34 4.63 -12.48 -46.85
CA GLU A 34 3.29 -12.85 -47.32
C GLU A 34 2.18 -12.01 -46.66
N LEU A 35 2.46 -11.43 -45.49
CA LEU A 35 1.54 -10.56 -44.77
C LEU A 35 2.05 -9.12 -44.75
N PRO A 36 1.24 -8.14 -45.24
CA PRO A 36 1.57 -6.73 -45.10
C PRO A 36 1.55 -6.34 -43.62
N GLY A 37 2.59 -5.64 -43.15
CA GLY A 37 2.71 -5.24 -41.75
C GLY A 37 4.12 -4.87 -41.32
N TYR A 38 4.33 -4.79 -40.00
CA TYR A 38 5.55 -4.27 -39.36
C TYR A 38 6.86 -4.89 -39.89
N THR A 39 6.87 -6.21 -40.11
CA THR A 39 8.06 -6.94 -40.57
C THR A 39 8.25 -6.90 -42.09
N HIS A 40 7.25 -6.48 -42.87
CA HIS A 40 7.26 -6.60 -44.34
C HIS A 40 8.43 -5.84 -44.99
N ASN A 41 8.74 -4.63 -44.51
CA ASN A 41 9.85 -3.81 -45.02
C ASN A 41 11.14 -3.97 -44.21
N ARG A 42 11.15 -4.85 -43.19
CA ARG A 42 12.25 -5.03 -42.24
C ARG A 42 12.81 -6.45 -42.23
N ARG A 43 12.73 -7.10 -43.40
CA ARG A 43 13.32 -8.40 -43.71
C ARG A 43 14.81 -8.26 -44.05
N PRO A 44 15.63 -9.31 -43.90
CA PRO A 44 15.29 -10.63 -43.33
C PRO A 44 15.00 -10.56 -41.82
N VAL A 45 14.23 -11.51 -41.31
CA VAL A 45 13.95 -11.65 -39.88
C VAL A 45 14.62 -12.89 -39.31
N THR A 46 15.08 -12.83 -38.07
CA THR A 46 15.71 -13.96 -37.37
C THR A 46 14.93 -14.30 -36.11
N LEU A 47 14.56 -15.57 -35.91
CA LEU A 47 13.95 -16.02 -34.68
C LEU A 47 14.98 -15.99 -33.55
N MET A 48 14.72 -15.18 -32.53
CA MET A 48 15.61 -15.01 -31.37
C MET A 48 15.15 -15.82 -30.16
N TRP A 49 13.84 -16.01 -30.01
CA TRP A 49 13.26 -16.71 -28.88
C TRP A 49 11.86 -17.20 -29.21
N SER A 50 11.48 -18.35 -28.65
CA SER A 50 10.11 -18.88 -28.68
C SER A 50 9.83 -19.75 -27.46
N GLN A 51 8.60 -19.74 -26.99
CA GLN A 51 8.11 -20.62 -25.94
C GLN A 51 6.71 -21.13 -26.28
N ASP A 52 6.44 -22.40 -25.99
CA ASP A 52 5.12 -23.01 -26.12
C ASP A 52 4.27 -22.83 -24.85
N PHE A 53 2.97 -22.71 -25.05
CA PHE A 53 1.95 -22.48 -24.04
C PHE A 53 0.74 -23.38 -24.30
N PRO A 54 0.10 -23.89 -23.24
CA PRO A 54 -1.09 -24.74 -23.36
C PRO A 54 -2.33 -24.00 -23.84
N SER A 55 -2.37 -22.66 -23.71
CA SER A 55 -3.53 -21.84 -24.10
C SER A 55 -3.12 -20.59 -24.90
N ARG A 56 -4.02 -20.13 -25.78
CA ARG A 56 -3.82 -18.90 -26.56
C ARG A 56 -3.71 -17.67 -25.68
N ILE A 57 -4.43 -17.67 -24.56
CA ILE A 57 -4.46 -16.56 -23.60
C ILE A 57 -3.08 -16.42 -22.96
N GLU A 58 -2.45 -17.51 -22.51
CA GLU A 58 -1.11 -17.48 -21.95
C GLU A 58 -0.05 -16.99 -22.96
N ALA A 59 -0.12 -17.45 -24.22
CA ALA A 59 0.77 -16.95 -25.27
C ALA A 59 0.57 -15.43 -25.54
N LEU A 60 -0.66 -14.94 -25.46
CA LEU A 60 -0.98 -13.51 -25.59
C LEU A 60 -0.49 -12.69 -24.39
N GLU A 61 -0.59 -13.21 -23.17
CA GLU A 61 -0.06 -12.57 -21.97
C GLU A 61 1.46 -12.47 -22.01
N ALA A 62 2.14 -13.55 -22.42
CA ALA A 62 3.58 -13.55 -22.65
C ALA A 62 3.98 -12.52 -23.73
N GLU A 63 3.24 -12.44 -24.84
CA GLU A 63 3.45 -11.39 -25.86
C GLU A 63 3.34 -9.98 -25.26
N ARG A 64 2.28 -9.70 -24.48
CA ARG A 64 2.05 -8.39 -23.86
C ARG A 64 3.17 -8.03 -22.89
N GLN A 65 3.60 -8.98 -22.08
CA GLN A 65 4.68 -8.78 -21.11
C GLN A 65 5.99 -8.46 -21.83
N LEU A 66 6.36 -9.26 -22.84
CA LEU A 66 7.60 -9.09 -23.58
C LEU A 66 7.62 -7.79 -24.39
N LYS A 67 6.50 -7.32 -24.93
CA LYS A 67 6.42 -6.04 -25.65
C LYS A 67 6.90 -4.87 -24.79
N GLY A 68 6.54 -4.86 -23.50
CA GLY A 68 6.94 -3.83 -22.53
C GLY A 68 8.39 -3.91 -22.02
N TRP A 69 9.15 -4.96 -22.38
CA TRP A 69 10.52 -5.10 -21.90
C TRP A 69 11.52 -4.19 -22.62
N THR A 70 12.54 -3.75 -21.90
CA THR A 70 13.68 -3.03 -22.48
C THR A 70 14.44 -3.94 -23.45
N ARG A 71 15.15 -3.32 -24.41
CA ARG A 71 15.98 -4.05 -25.38
C ARG A 71 16.97 -4.98 -24.72
N ALA A 72 17.69 -4.51 -23.69
CA ALA A 72 18.66 -5.30 -22.94
C ALA A 72 18.02 -6.56 -22.31
N LYS A 73 16.79 -6.45 -21.81
CA LYS A 73 16.08 -7.57 -21.19
C LYS A 73 15.60 -8.59 -22.22
N LYS A 74 15.20 -8.13 -23.42
CA LYS A 74 14.85 -8.98 -24.56
C LYS A 74 16.08 -9.75 -25.08
N GLU A 75 17.22 -9.08 -25.18
CA GLU A 75 18.49 -9.70 -25.60
C GLU A 75 18.98 -10.75 -24.58
N ALA A 76 18.89 -10.44 -23.28
CA ALA A 76 19.20 -11.41 -22.22
C ALA A 76 18.30 -12.65 -22.27
N LEU A 77 16.99 -12.47 -22.53
CA LEU A 77 16.05 -13.58 -22.70
C LEU A 77 16.41 -14.45 -23.92
N ALA A 78 16.75 -13.82 -25.05
CA ALA A 78 17.15 -14.54 -26.25
C ALA A 78 18.47 -15.30 -26.08
N ALA A 79 19.37 -14.82 -25.23
CA ALA A 79 20.62 -15.49 -24.89
C ALA A 79 20.47 -16.62 -23.84
N GLY A 80 19.29 -16.79 -23.24
CA GLY A 80 19.06 -17.73 -22.14
C GLY A 80 19.71 -17.32 -20.82
N ASP A 81 20.16 -16.06 -20.71
CA ASP A 81 20.82 -15.53 -19.51
C ASP A 81 19.78 -15.00 -18.51
N TRP A 82 19.25 -15.92 -17.71
CA TRP A 82 18.22 -15.63 -16.71
C TRP A 82 18.72 -14.72 -15.58
N ASP A 83 20.01 -14.75 -15.26
CA ASP A 83 20.61 -13.88 -14.24
C ASP A 83 20.62 -12.43 -14.71
N ALA A 84 20.99 -12.17 -15.97
CA ALA A 84 20.91 -10.85 -16.58
C ALA A 84 19.45 -10.35 -16.69
N VAL A 85 18.50 -11.22 -17.05
CA VAL A 85 17.05 -10.86 -17.08
C VAL A 85 16.58 -10.43 -15.70
N ARG A 86 17.01 -11.11 -14.63
CA ARG A 86 16.67 -10.79 -13.24
C ARG A 86 17.29 -9.46 -12.80
N LEU A 87 18.57 -9.24 -13.10
CA LEU A 87 19.27 -8.00 -12.75
C LEU A 87 18.65 -6.78 -13.45
N LEU A 88 18.34 -6.90 -14.74
CA LEU A 88 17.73 -5.83 -15.55
C LEU A 88 16.28 -5.53 -15.13
N SER A 89 15.63 -6.44 -14.40
CA SER A 89 14.29 -6.21 -13.83
C SER A 89 14.33 -5.39 -12.53
N ARG A 90 15.47 -5.34 -11.83
CA ARG A 90 15.64 -4.59 -10.57
C ARG A 90 15.85 -3.09 -10.79
N LYS A 91 16.52 -2.70 -11.89
CA LYS A 91 16.86 -1.29 -12.19
C LYS A 91 15.67 -0.41 -12.60
N SER A 92 14.46 -0.95 -12.73
CA SER A 92 13.29 -0.13 -13.10
C SER A 92 12.64 0.62 -11.93
N PHE A 93 13.09 0.39 -10.68
CA PHE A 93 12.53 1.02 -9.48
C PHE A 93 13.34 2.22 -8.95
N ASP A 94 14.58 2.40 -9.40
CA ASP A 94 15.51 3.42 -8.86
C ASP A 94 15.53 4.72 -9.69
N THR A 95 14.73 4.80 -10.76
CA THR A 95 14.64 5.96 -11.66
C THR A 95 13.38 6.79 -11.41
N GLY A 96 13.00 6.96 -10.14
CA GLY A 96 11.81 7.73 -9.73
C GLY A 96 12.08 8.96 -8.87
N LEU A 97 13.31 9.13 -8.36
CA LEU A 97 13.70 10.25 -7.51
C LEU A 97 14.97 10.93 -8.04
N ARG A 98 14.83 11.73 -9.10
CA ARG A 98 15.73 12.88 -9.29
C ARG A 98 14.90 14.11 -9.62
N LEU A 99 15.22 15.15 -8.85
CA LEU A 99 14.63 16.47 -8.80
C LEU A 99 14.46 17.11 -10.17
N ARG A 100 13.41 17.94 -10.25
CA ARG A 100 13.17 18.89 -11.34
C ARG A 100 14.42 19.74 -11.54
N SER A 101 14.96 19.75 -12.75
CA SER A 101 15.72 20.86 -13.31
C SER A 101 15.43 20.90 -14.80
N ALA A 102 15.02 22.08 -15.28
CA ALA A 102 14.54 22.37 -16.62
C ALA A 102 15.68 22.23 -17.68
N PRO A 103 15.36 22.24 -18.99
CA PRO A 103 16.14 21.59 -20.02
C PRO A 103 17.30 22.45 -20.53
N THR A 104 18.40 21.79 -20.89
CA THR A 104 19.41 22.35 -21.79
C THR A 104 19.59 21.41 -22.98
N GLN A 105 19.11 21.88 -24.14
CA GLN A 105 19.72 21.65 -25.46
C GLN A 105 21.20 22.12 -25.35
N ASP A 106 22.21 21.56 -25.99
CA ASP A 106 22.28 20.85 -27.26
C ASP A 106 23.64 20.14 -27.35
N GLU A 107 23.73 19.03 -28.07
CA GLU A 107 24.98 18.65 -28.73
C GLU A 107 24.68 18.34 -30.20
N ARG A 108 24.82 19.37 -31.04
CA ARG A 108 25.59 19.29 -32.30
C ARG A 108 25.88 20.70 -32.84
N GLY A 109 27.15 21.10 -32.75
CA GLY A 109 27.82 21.90 -33.79
C GLY A 109 28.07 23.38 -33.50
N GLY A 110 29.31 23.68 -33.07
CA GLY A 110 30.23 24.52 -33.85
C GLY A 110 30.18 26.04 -33.75
N VAL A 111 31.40 26.60 -33.62
CA VAL A 111 31.89 27.93 -34.00
C VAL A 111 31.97 29.00 -32.89
N ASP A 112 33.18 29.07 -32.32
CA ASP A 112 34.11 30.23 -32.25
C ASP A 112 33.75 31.52 -31.48
N GLU A 113 34.84 32.14 -30.99
CA GLU A 113 35.00 33.51 -30.43
C GLU A 113 34.94 33.73 -28.90
N ARG A 114 36.12 33.58 -28.29
CA ARG A 114 36.94 34.59 -27.57
C ARG A 114 36.35 35.57 -26.52
N ASP A 115 37.23 35.76 -25.53
CA ASP A 115 37.53 36.94 -24.70
C ASP A 115 36.81 37.14 -23.34
N ASP A 116 37.63 36.91 -22.30
CA ASP A 116 38.00 37.84 -21.23
C ASP A 116 36.91 38.54 -20.39
N LEU A 117 36.93 38.25 -19.08
CA LEU A 117 37.32 39.17 -18.00
C LEU A 117 36.66 38.74 -16.68
N ALA A 118 37.49 38.31 -15.74
CA ALA A 118 37.15 38.18 -14.34
C ALA A 118 37.47 39.50 -13.63
N GLU A 119 36.50 40.08 -12.91
CA GLU A 119 36.79 41.00 -11.80
C GLU A 119 35.67 41.02 -10.74
N GLN A 120 36.06 40.63 -9.53
CA GLN A 120 35.85 41.31 -8.24
C GLN A 120 34.50 41.33 -7.49
N SER A 121 34.71 41.20 -6.16
CA SER A 121 34.01 41.84 -5.03
C SER A 121 33.09 40.89 -4.22
N ARG A 122 33.56 40.28 -3.12
CA ARG A 122 33.83 40.78 -1.74
C ARG A 122 32.60 40.77 -0.80
N LEU A 123 32.85 40.09 0.34
CA LEU A 123 32.47 40.39 1.74
C LEU A 123 31.00 40.24 2.19
N ALA A 124 30.75 39.36 3.18
CA ALA A 124 30.69 39.72 4.61
C ALA A 124 30.29 38.50 5.47
N GLU A 125 31.04 38.26 6.55
CA GLU A 125 30.62 37.44 7.71
C GLU A 125 29.95 38.33 8.78
N PRO A 126 29.24 37.74 9.76
CA PRO A 126 28.99 38.41 11.04
C PRO A 126 29.54 37.63 12.26
N ASP A 127 30.22 38.39 13.13
CA ASP A 127 30.66 38.03 14.48
C ASP A 127 29.51 38.04 15.52
N ASP A 128 29.62 37.07 16.44
CA ASP A 128 29.55 37.11 17.92
C ASP A 128 28.70 38.16 18.68
N PHE A 129 27.87 37.68 19.64
CA PHE A 129 27.41 38.41 20.84
C PHE A 129 26.79 37.48 21.91
N GLY A 130 27.50 37.27 23.03
CA GLY A 130 27.06 37.69 24.38
C GLY A 130 26.24 36.75 25.29
N GLU A 131 26.88 36.27 26.37
CA GLU A 131 26.33 35.68 27.59
C GLU A 131 25.52 36.65 28.49
N LEU A 132 24.45 36.15 29.10
CA LEU A 132 23.83 36.53 30.40
C LEU A 132 23.12 35.24 30.89
N GLY A 133 23.22 34.69 32.10
CA GLY A 133 23.40 35.23 33.45
C GLY A 133 22.27 34.68 34.33
N GLU A 134 22.57 33.71 35.20
CA GLU A 134 21.62 33.03 36.11
C GLU A 134 20.98 33.95 37.15
N ILE A 135 19.73 33.65 37.53
CA ILE A 135 19.14 34.02 38.82
C ILE A 135 18.14 32.91 39.22
N GLY A 136 18.38 32.31 40.39
CA GLY A 136 17.58 31.22 40.94
C GLY A 136 16.54 31.65 41.98
N GLY A 137 15.88 30.62 42.53
CA GLY A 137 15.31 30.60 43.88
C GLY A 137 13.81 30.77 43.97
N PHE A 138 13.09 29.70 44.34
CA PHE A 138 12.24 29.65 45.53
C PHE A 138 11.87 28.18 45.80
N GLY A 139 12.18 27.72 47.02
CA GLY A 139 11.75 26.44 47.57
C GLY A 139 10.68 26.63 48.65
N ASP A 140 10.05 25.52 49.04
CA ASP A 140 9.67 25.13 50.41
C ASP A 140 9.04 23.72 50.31
N VAL A 141 9.65 22.67 50.85
CA VAL A 141 9.60 22.19 52.26
C VAL A 141 8.22 21.66 52.65
N ILE A 142 8.09 20.32 52.78
CA ILE A 142 7.50 19.70 53.97
C ILE A 142 8.13 18.31 54.21
N ASP A 143 8.48 18.09 55.47
CA ASP A 143 9.22 16.97 56.07
C ASP A 143 8.42 15.66 56.24
N GLU A 144 9.21 14.58 56.22
CA GLU A 144 9.23 13.36 57.04
C GLU A 144 8.09 13.08 58.05
N ASN A 145 7.56 11.84 58.08
CA ASN A 145 8.08 10.75 58.94
C ASN A 145 7.15 9.50 59.09
N MET A 146 7.82 8.36 59.35
CA MET A 146 7.42 7.24 60.24
C MET A 146 6.31 6.24 59.78
N ILE A 147 6.35 4.90 59.93
CA ILE A 147 7.14 3.86 60.64
C ILE A 147 6.93 2.54 59.83
N GLY A 148 7.97 1.80 59.42
CA GLY A 148 8.40 0.53 60.03
C GLY A 148 7.31 -0.54 60.25
N THR A 149 7.35 -1.67 59.51
CA THR A 149 7.53 -3.04 60.05
C THR A 149 7.44 -4.10 58.93
N ASP A 150 8.44 -4.97 58.90
CA ASP A 150 8.46 -6.25 58.18
C ASP A 150 7.32 -7.17 58.60
N ALA A 151 6.67 -7.80 57.62
CA ALA A 151 6.06 -9.12 57.77
C ALA A 151 6.02 -9.81 56.40
N ALA A 152 6.98 -10.68 56.17
CA ALA A 152 6.92 -11.68 55.12
C ALA A 152 5.78 -12.66 55.44
N VAL A 153 4.83 -12.82 54.51
CA VAL A 153 3.87 -13.92 54.51
C VAL A 153 3.72 -14.43 53.08
N ASP A 154 4.11 -15.69 52.93
CA ASP A 154 3.86 -16.69 51.90
C ASP A 154 3.27 -16.26 50.54
N SER A 155 4.10 -16.50 49.53
CA SER A 155 3.73 -16.88 48.18
C SER A 155 2.87 -18.14 48.18
N ASP A 156 1.59 -18.02 47.85
CA ASP A 156 0.95 -18.80 46.79
C ASP A 156 -0.54 -18.48 46.72
N VAL A 157 -1.06 -18.62 45.50
CA VAL A 157 -2.48 -18.61 45.11
C VAL A 157 -3.08 -17.23 44.77
N LEU A 158 -3.51 -17.13 43.51
CA LEU A 158 -4.40 -16.14 42.86
C LEU A 158 -3.71 -14.96 42.14
N ALA A 159 -3.27 -15.22 40.91
CA ALA A 159 -3.14 -14.19 39.88
C ALA A 159 -3.71 -14.68 38.53
N ASP A 160 -5.01 -15.01 38.50
CA ASP A 160 -5.80 -14.86 37.27
C ASP A 160 -6.40 -13.45 37.29
N GLY A 161 -5.56 -12.47 36.95
CA GLY A 161 -5.97 -11.12 36.63
C GLY A 161 -6.21 -11.03 35.12
N ASP A 162 -7.39 -11.44 34.67
CA ASP A 162 -7.85 -11.29 33.30
C ASP A 162 -8.09 -9.79 33.00
N GLY A 163 -7.00 -9.10 32.70
CA GLY A 163 -7.03 -7.76 32.13
C GLY A 163 -7.43 -7.87 30.67
N ALA A 164 -8.74 -7.91 30.40
CA ALA A 164 -9.40 -7.81 29.09
C ALA A 164 -8.45 -8.00 27.88
N VAL A 165 -7.90 -9.20 27.73
CA VAL A 165 -6.94 -9.48 26.65
C VAL A 165 -7.76 -9.59 25.37
N GLY A 166 -7.76 -8.51 24.57
CA GLY A 166 -8.41 -8.52 23.26
C GLY A 166 -8.01 -9.75 22.45
N ALA A 167 -8.92 -10.25 21.61
CA ALA A 167 -8.79 -11.54 20.93
C ALA A 167 -7.38 -11.72 20.33
N PRO A 168 -6.75 -12.90 20.50
CA PRO A 168 -5.41 -13.13 19.96
C PRO A 168 -5.45 -13.04 18.42
N PRO A 169 -4.38 -12.54 17.78
CA PRO A 169 -4.29 -12.49 16.33
C PRO A 169 -4.57 -13.86 15.68
N PRO A 170 -5.28 -13.89 14.54
CA PRO A 170 -5.59 -15.14 13.86
C PRO A 170 -4.32 -15.78 13.28
N VAL A 171 -4.32 -17.10 13.31
CA VAL A 171 -3.30 -17.94 12.67
C VAL A 171 -3.60 -18.06 11.18
N ILE A 172 -2.60 -17.80 10.33
CA ILE A 172 -2.74 -17.98 8.89
C ILE A 172 -2.23 -19.36 8.51
N VAL A 173 -3.12 -20.19 7.96
CA VAL A 173 -2.82 -21.57 7.59
C VAL A 173 -2.82 -21.70 6.06
N LEU A 174 -1.65 -21.96 5.48
CA LEU A 174 -1.52 -22.23 4.05
C LEU A 174 -1.56 -23.73 3.81
N VAL A 175 -2.63 -24.19 3.15
CA VAL A 175 -2.89 -25.59 2.86
C VAL A 175 -2.33 -25.95 1.49
N ARG A 176 -1.37 -26.89 1.49
CA ARG A 176 -0.69 -27.43 0.30
C ARG A 176 -0.19 -26.35 -0.67
N PRO A 177 0.50 -25.27 -0.21
CA PRO A 177 0.99 -24.20 -1.08
C PRO A 177 1.94 -24.78 -2.14
N GLN A 178 1.83 -24.30 -3.39
CA GLN A 178 2.60 -24.86 -4.50
C GLN A 178 3.98 -24.24 -4.65
N LEU A 179 4.12 -22.94 -4.41
CA LEU A 179 5.37 -22.20 -4.67
C LEU A 179 5.88 -21.50 -3.41
N GLY A 180 7.16 -21.69 -3.10
CA GLY A 180 7.84 -20.98 -2.00
C GLY A 180 7.72 -19.46 -2.10
N GLU A 181 7.73 -18.91 -3.32
CA GLU A 181 7.51 -17.47 -3.54
C GLU A 181 6.16 -16.98 -3.02
N ASN A 182 5.09 -17.78 -3.16
CA ASN A 182 3.76 -17.40 -2.70
C ASN A 182 3.67 -17.47 -1.18
N ILE A 183 4.38 -18.40 -0.54
CA ILE A 183 4.56 -18.42 0.91
C ILE A 183 5.25 -17.13 1.37
N GLY A 184 6.34 -16.72 0.70
CA GLY A 184 7.03 -15.46 0.99
C GLY A 184 6.14 -14.23 0.80
N LYS A 185 5.41 -14.15 -0.32
CA LYS A 185 4.47 -13.04 -0.58
C LYS A 185 3.33 -13.01 0.45
N ALA A 186 2.83 -14.16 0.88
CA ALA A 186 1.83 -14.26 1.96
C ALA A 186 2.42 -13.79 3.30
N ALA A 187 3.64 -14.19 3.65
CA ALA A 187 4.33 -13.74 4.85
C ALA A 187 4.53 -12.22 4.88
N ARG A 188 4.89 -11.63 3.75
CA ARG A 188 4.94 -10.17 3.58
C ARG A 188 3.58 -9.52 3.80
N ALA A 189 2.53 -10.08 3.19
CA ALA A 189 1.17 -9.59 3.36
C ALA A 189 0.71 -9.65 4.82
N MET A 190 1.06 -10.72 5.54
CA MET A 190 0.77 -10.88 6.96
C MET A 190 1.46 -9.80 7.80
N LEU A 191 2.76 -9.62 7.62
CA LEU A 191 3.54 -8.70 8.45
C LEU A 191 3.14 -7.23 8.21
N ASN A 192 2.74 -6.88 6.98
CA ASN A 192 2.19 -5.55 6.68
C ASN A 192 1.00 -5.18 7.58
N PHE A 193 0.27 -6.17 8.09
CA PHE A 193 -0.91 -5.99 8.93
C PHE A 193 -0.74 -6.55 10.35
N GLY A 194 0.50 -6.76 10.80
CA GLY A 194 0.79 -7.17 12.18
C GLY A 194 0.56 -8.66 12.49
N LEU A 195 0.32 -9.50 11.47
CA LEU A 195 0.18 -10.95 11.64
C LEU A 195 1.55 -11.63 11.52
N THR A 196 1.87 -12.52 12.46
CA THR A 196 3.19 -13.18 12.51
C THR A 196 3.13 -14.70 12.58
N GLU A 197 1.99 -15.28 12.95
CA GLU A 197 1.86 -16.72 13.09
C GLU A 197 1.38 -17.39 11.79
N MET A 198 2.30 -18.10 11.14
CA MET A 198 2.04 -18.87 9.93
C MET A 198 2.12 -20.37 10.20
N ARG A 199 1.18 -21.14 9.64
CA ARG A 199 1.23 -22.60 9.61
C ARG A 199 1.13 -23.11 8.19
N LEU A 200 1.93 -24.11 7.86
CA LEU A 200 2.00 -24.73 6.54
C LEU A 200 1.51 -26.17 6.66
N VAL A 201 0.50 -26.54 5.87
CA VAL A 201 0.03 -27.93 5.80
C VAL A 201 0.56 -28.56 4.53
N SER A 202 1.44 -29.55 4.64
CA SER A 202 1.99 -30.32 3.52
C SER A 202 2.43 -29.45 2.31
N PRO A 203 3.37 -28.50 2.49
CA PRO A 203 3.87 -27.65 1.41
C PRO A 203 4.49 -28.50 0.29
N ARG A 204 4.09 -28.27 -0.96
CA ARG A 204 4.43 -29.15 -2.09
C ARG A 204 5.93 -29.28 -2.32
N ASP A 205 6.63 -28.14 -2.28
CA ASP A 205 8.08 -28.06 -2.49
C ASP A 205 8.88 -28.21 -1.18
N GLY A 206 8.22 -28.66 -0.10
CA GLY A 206 8.82 -28.79 1.22
C GLY A 206 9.06 -27.45 1.93
N TRP A 207 9.55 -27.54 3.17
CA TRP A 207 9.89 -26.39 4.01
C TRP A 207 11.10 -26.73 4.90
N PRO A 208 12.05 -25.81 5.12
CA PRO A 208 12.14 -24.44 4.58
C PRO A 208 12.43 -24.38 3.08
N ASN A 209 11.95 -23.33 2.40
CA ASN A 209 12.14 -23.14 0.96
C ASN A 209 12.96 -21.86 0.65
N PRO A 210 14.11 -21.94 -0.04
CA PRO A 210 14.98 -20.78 -0.33
C PRO A 210 14.31 -19.66 -1.13
N SER A 211 13.30 -19.99 -1.94
CA SER A 211 12.57 -19.01 -2.76
C SER A 211 11.62 -18.14 -1.95
N ALA A 212 11.27 -18.54 -0.71
CA ALA A 212 10.37 -17.79 0.16
C ALA A 212 11.00 -16.51 0.73
N GLY A 213 12.28 -16.57 1.14
CA GLY A 213 12.99 -15.45 1.77
C GLY A 213 13.02 -14.18 0.89
N PRO A 214 13.54 -14.24 -0.35
CA PRO A 214 13.56 -13.08 -1.24
C PRO A 214 12.17 -12.50 -1.55
N ALA A 215 11.14 -13.36 -1.56
CA ALA A 215 9.76 -12.95 -1.81
C ALA A 215 9.08 -12.30 -0.60
N ALA A 216 9.51 -12.64 0.63
CA ALA A 216 9.04 -12.04 1.87
C ALA A 216 9.54 -10.62 2.10
N SER A 217 10.68 -10.24 1.49
CA SER A 217 11.17 -8.85 1.46
C SER A 217 11.21 -8.19 2.85
N GLY A 218 11.82 -8.86 3.84
CA GLY A 218 11.96 -8.36 5.21
C GLY A 218 10.94 -8.95 6.20
N ALA A 219 9.96 -9.74 5.73
CA ALA A 219 9.07 -10.49 6.61
C ALA A 219 9.65 -11.83 7.10
N ASP A 220 10.96 -11.85 7.38
CA ASP A 220 11.70 -13.06 7.75
C ASP A 220 11.20 -13.65 9.09
N ILE A 221 10.74 -12.81 10.01
CA ILE A 221 10.19 -13.24 11.31
C ILE A 221 9.00 -14.19 11.14
N VAL A 222 8.14 -13.96 10.14
CA VAL A 222 6.97 -14.80 9.87
C VAL A 222 7.41 -16.16 9.33
N LEU A 223 8.41 -16.18 8.44
CA LEU A 223 8.95 -17.41 7.87
C LEU A 223 9.72 -18.23 8.91
N GLN A 224 10.52 -17.59 9.76
CA GLN A 224 11.29 -18.25 10.82
C GLN A 224 10.38 -18.92 11.86
N ASN A 225 9.24 -18.28 12.16
CA ASN A 225 8.25 -18.80 13.09
C ASN A 225 7.24 -19.77 12.44
N ALA A 226 7.32 -19.99 11.11
CA ALA A 226 6.38 -20.84 10.40
C ALA A 226 6.51 -22.30 10.83
N LYS A 227 5.38 -22.90 11.23
CA LYS A 227 5.31 -24.30 11.66
C LYS A 227 4.68 -25.17 10.57
N VAL A 228 5.24 -26.37 10.37
CA VAL A 228 4.74 -27.34 9.38
C VAL A 228 3.91 -28.40 10.08
N TYR A 229 2.80 -28.78 9.46
CA TYR A 229 1.86 -29.80 9.93
C TYR A 229 1.51 -30.77 8.80
N ASP A 230 1.18 -31.99 9.17
CA ASP A 230 0.80 -33.04 8.21
C ASP A 230 -0.66 -32.95 7.75
N SER A 231 -1.52 -32.28 8.53
CA SER A 231 -2.94 -32.14 8.24
C SER A 231 -3.52 -30.81 8.72
N VAL A 232 -4.65 -30.41 8.11
CA VAL A 232 -5.42 -29.23 8.51
C VAL A 232 -5.89 -29.37 9.96
N ALA A 233 -6.38 -30.56 10.34
CA ALA A 233 -6.84 -30.82 11.70
C ALA A 233 -5.74 -30.59 12.75
N ALA A 234 -4.50 -31.05 12.48
CA ALA A 234 -3.37 -30.79 13.37
C ALA A 234 -2.98 -29.30 13.39
N ALA A 235 -3.03 -28.64 12.23
CA ALA A 235 -2.73 -27.21 12.11
C ALA A 235 -3.78 -26.29 12.75
N THR A 236 -4.96 -26.78 13.11
CA THR A 236 -6.04 -25.99 13.74
C THR A 236 -6.47 -26.50 15.12
N ALA A 237 -5.75 -27.47 15.69
CA ALA A 237 -6.18 -28.20 16.89
C ALA A 237 -6.38 -27.32 18.13
N ASP A 238 -5.64 -26.21 18.23
CA ASP A 238 -5.68 -25.22 19.30
C ASP A 238 -6.55 -23.98 18.98
N CYS A 239 -7.27 -23.99 17.85
CA CYS A 239 -8.12 -22.87 17.42
C CYS A 239 -9.60 -23.18 17.66
N ALA A 240 -10.27 -22.33 18.44
CA ALA A 240 -11.70 -22.43 18.71
C ALA A 240 -12.55 -22.01 17.50
N GLN A 241 -12.02 -21.11 16.67
CA GLN A 241 -12.65 -20.66 15.44
C GLN A 241 -11.78 -21.04 14.24
N VAL A 242 -12.39 -21.65 13.22
CA VAL A 242 -11.69 -22.03 11.99
C VAL A 242 -12.51 -21.54 10.80
N PHE A 243 -11.86 -20.76 9.94
CA PHE A 243 -12.44 -20.16 8.75
C PHE A 243 -11.80 -20.74 7.48
N ALA A 244 -12.61 -21.05 6.47
CA ALA A 244 -12.12 -21.52 5.17
C ALA A 244 -12.32 -20.47 4.09
N THR A 245 -11.25 -20.07 3.39
CA THR A 245 -11.36 -19.16 2.25
C THR A 245 -11.71 -19.90 0.96
N THR A 246 -12.82 -19.55 0.32
CA THR A 246 -13.19 -20.10 -0.99
C THR A 246 -14.07 -19.13 -1.76
N VAL A 247 -13.86 -19.08 -3.07
CA VAL A 247 -14.72 -18.37 -4.03
C VAL A 247 -15.76 -19.29 -4.67
N ARG A 248 -15.62 -20.62 -4.47
CA ARG A 248 -16.47 -21.65 -5.05
C ARG A 248 -17.56 -22.06 -4.05
N LYS A 249 -18.80 -22.16 -4.51
CA LYS A 249 -19.90 -22.82 -3.78
C LYS A 249 -19.64 -24.32 -3.74
N ARG A 250 -18.93 -24.83 -2.73
CA ARG A 250 -18.46 -26.23 -2.67
C ARG A 250 -19.50 -27.27 -2.26
N GLY A 251 -20.80 -27.00 -2.42
CA GLY A 251 -21.87 -27.94 -2.04
C GLY A 251 -21.95 -28.25 -0.53
N VAL A 252 -21.16 -27.55 0.28
CA VAL A 252 -21.16 -27.66 1.75
C VAL A 252 -22.02 -26.54 2.32
N THR A 253 -23.03 -26.90 3.11
CA THR A 253 -23.94 -25.94 3.76
C THR A 253 -23.29 -25.40 5.04
N LYS A 254 -22.52 -24.32 4.92
CA LYS A 254 -21.90 -23.60 6.04
C LYS A 254 -22.22 -22.11 5.96
N PRO A 255 -22.21 -21.38 7.09
CA PRO A 255 -22.30 -19.93 7.09
C PRO A 255 -21.22 -19.34 6.16
N VAL A 256 -21.62 -18.38 5.32
CA VAL A 256 -20.73 -17.68 4.41
C VAL A 256 -20.71 -16.22 4.81
N VAL A 257 -19.51 -15.69 5.03
CA VAL A 257 -19.28 -14.31 5.46
C VAL A 257 -18.26 -13.63 4.55
N THR A 258 -18.29 -12.29 4.51
CA THR A 258 -17.24 -11.49 3.89
C THR A 258 -16.00 -11.41 4.79
N PRO A 259 -14.83 -10.98 4.28
CA PRO A 259 -13.65 -10.78 5.12
C PRO A 259 -13.87 -9.73 6.25
N GLU A 260 -14.68 -8.70 6.00
CA GLU A 260 -15.07 -7.70 7.01
C GLU A 260 -15.91 -8.32 8.15
N GLN A 261 -16.89 -9.15 7.80
CA GLN A 261 -17.71 -9.86 8.77
C GLN A 261 -16.89 -10.87 9.57
N ALA A 262 -16.00 -11.62 8.90
CA ALA A 262 -15.08 -12.55 9.57
C ALA A 262 -14.14 -11.82 10.54
N SER A 263 -13.62 -10.65 10.15
CA SER A 263 -12.79 -9.80 11.02
C SER A 263 -13.55 -9.43 12.30
N THR A 264 -14.80 -8.98 12.16
CA THR A 264 -15.67 -8.66 13.31
C THR A 264 -15.88 -9.87 14.22
N GLU A 265 -16.15 -11.05 13.65
CA GLU A 265 -16.28 -12.29 14.42
C GLU A 265 -14.99 -12.67 15.16
N ILE A 266 -13.83 -12.54 14.50
CA ILE A 266 -12.52 -12.86 15.08
C ILE A 266 -12.21 -11.95 16.26
N HIS A 267 -12.47 -10.64 16.14
CA HIS A 267 -12.21 -9.68 17.22
C HIS A 267 -13.17 -9.83 18.40
N ALA A 268 -14.40 -10.27 18.16
CA ALA A 268 -15.42 -10.46 19.19
C ALA A 268 -15.33 -11.81 19.91
N ALA A 269 -14.74 -12.83 19.27
CA ALA A 269 -14.69 -14.18 19.83
C ALA A 269 -13.55 -14.37 20.83
N PRO A 270 -13.80 -15.05 21.98
CA PRO A 270 -12.71 -15.48 22.86
C PRO A 270 -11.96 -16.66 22.24
N GLY A 271 -10.64 -16.70 22.46
CA GLY A 271 -9.78 -17.81 22.03
C GLY A 271 -9.16 -17.62 20.63
N ARG A 272 -8.41 -18.65 20.19
CA ARG A 272 -7.62 -18.57 18.96
C ARG A 272 -8.46 -18.85 17.72
N SER A 273 -8.16 -18.11 16.66
CA SER A 273 -8.78 -18.26 15.35
C SER A 273 -7.76 -18.75 14.32
N ALA A 274 -8.16 -19.61 13.39
CA ALA A 274 -7.36 -20.00 12.23
C ALA A 274 -8.09 -19.67 10.93
N ILE A 275 -7.36 -19.20 9.93
CA ILE A 275 -7.88 -18.91 8.59
C ILE A 275 -7.13 -19.76 7.57
N LEU A 276 -7.87 -20.64 6.90
CA LEU A 276 -7.35 -21.58 5.92
C LEU A 276 -7.34 -20.95 4.52
N PHE A 277 -6.19 -21.07 3.85
CA PHE A 277 -6.01 -20.70 2.45
C PHE A 277 -5.53 -21.89 1.65
N GLY A 278 -6.21 -22.20 0.55
CA GLY A 278 -5.88 -23.36 -0.28
C GLY A 278 -4.83 -23.07 -1.36
N PRO A 279 -4.44 -24.09 -2.12
CA PRO A 279 -3.50 -23.97 -3.23
C PRO A 279 -4.03 -23.04 -4.33
N GLU A 280 -3.12 -22.38 -5.03
CA GLU A 280 -3.36 -21.29 -5.97
C GLU A 280 -4.33 -21.65 -7.10
N ARG A 281 -4.30 -22.90 -7.59
CA ARG A 281 -5.12 -23.35 -8.72
C ARG A 281 -6.43 -24.03 -8.30
N SER A 282 -6.37 -24.84 -7.24
CA SER A 282 -7.47 -25.73 -6.84
C SER A 282 -8.30 -25.19 -5.68
N GLY A 283 -7.76 -24.26 -4.88
CA GLY A 283 -8.32 -23.87 -3.58
C GLY A 283 -8.42 -25.04 -2.60
N LEU A 284 -9.01 -24.80 -1.43
CA LEU A 284 -9.17 -25.78 -0.35
C LEU A 284 -10.01 -26.98 -0.79
N GLU A 285 -9.61 -28.22 -0.52
CA GLU A 285 -10.46 -29.38 -0.81
C GLU A 285 -11.73 -29.39 0.06
N THR A 286 -12.73 -30.19 -0.33
CA THR A 286 -13.99 -30.31 0.42
C THR A 286 -13.74 -30.72 1.87
N ASP A 287 -12.78 -31.62 2.10
CA ASP A 287 -12.40 -32.09 3.43
C ASP A 287 -11.70 -31.00 4.26
N ASP A 288 -10.90 -30.13 3.64
CA ASP A 288 -10.31 -28.97 4.35
C ASP A 288 -11.41 -27.98 4.75
N VAL A 289 -12.36 -27.72 3.85
CA VAL A 289 -13.53 -26.87 4.13
C VAL A 289 -14.42 -27.51 5.20
N ALA A 290 -14.46 -28.85 5.30
CA ALA A 290 -15.22 -29.57 6.30
C ALA A 290 -14.71 -29.30 7.73
N VAL A 291 -13.43 -29.01 7.93
CA VAL A 291 -12.85 -28.64 9.24
C VAL A 291 -13.30 -27.26 9.71
N ALA A 292 -13.47 -26.29 8.79
CA ALA A 292 -13.84 -24.92 9.15
C ALA A 292 -15.30 -24.77 9.57
N ARG A 293 -15.62 -23.93 10.56
CA ARG A 293 -17.01 -23.64 10.93
C ARG A 293 -17.68 -22.68 9.93
N THR A 294 -16.92 -21.72 9.44
CA THR A 294 -17.40 -20.60 8.64
C THR A 294 -16.58 -20.49 7.35
N ILE A 295 -17.24 -20.12 6.25
CA ILE A 295 -16.60 -19.85 4.96
C ILE A 295 -16.42 -18.34 4.80
N ILE A 296 -15.20 -17.92 4.47
CA ILE A 296 -14.92 -16.56 4.03
C ILE A 296 -14.94 -16.54 2.50
N THR A 297 -15.82 -15.73 1.93
CA THR A 297 -15.87 -15.46 0.49
C THR A 297 -15.55 -14.00 0.23
N VAL A 298 -14.46 -13.74 -0.48
CA VAL A 298 -14.12 -12.39 -0.96
C VAL A 298 -15.04 -12.05 -2.13
N PRO A 299 -15.80 -10.93 -2.08
CA PRO A 299 -16.60 -10.48 -3.22
C PRO A 299 -15.67 -10.09 -4.38
N ILE A 300 -15.73 -10.84 -5.47
CA ILE A 300 -14.92 -10.61 -6.68
C ILE A 300 -15.78 -10.72 -7.93
N ASN A 301 -15.22 -10.31 -9.09
CA ASN A 301 -15.91 -10.42 -10.37
C ASN A 301 -16.32 -11.89 -10.64
N PRO A 302 -17.62 -12.20 -10.81
CA PRO A 302 -18.08 -13.56 -11.10
C PRO A 302 -17.49 -14.14 -12.40
N GLU A 303 -17.11 -13.29 -13.35
CA GLU A 303 -16.48 -13.72 -14.61
C GLU A 303 -14.99 -14.04 -14.46
N PHE A 304 -14.35 -13.60 -13.37
CA PHE A 304 -12.93 -13.83 -13.10
C PHE A 304 -12.66 -14.02 -11.61
N GLY A 305 -13.00 -15.21 -11.12
CA GLY A 305 -12.93 -15.58 -9.71
C GLY A 305 -11.55 -16.05 -9.21
N SER A 306 -10.43 -15.59 -9.78
CA SER A 306 -9.10 -16.13 -9.47
C SER A 306 -8.23 -15.08 -8.76
N LEU A 307 -8.11 -15.20 -7.44
CA LEU A 307 -7.17 -14.41 -6.63
C LEU A 307 -5.87 -15.20 -6.42
N ASN A 308 -4.73 -14.52 -6.52
CA ASN A 308 -3.46 -15.09 -6.06
C ASN A 308 -3.51 -15.34 -4.54
N LEU A 309 -2.80 -16.38 -4.06
CA LEU A 309 -2.76 -16.73 -2.63
C LEU A 309 -2.42 -15.52 -1.74
N ALA A 310 -1.37 -14.78 -2.07
CA ALA A 310 -0.96 -13.61 -1.30
C ALA A 310 -1.98 -12.47 -1.38
N GLN A 311 -2.73 -12.36 -2.48
CA GLN A 311 -3.83 -11.39 -2.62
C GLN A 311 -5.05 -11.79 -1.76
N ALA A 312 -5.33 -13.08 -1.60
CA ALA A 312 -6.37 -13.51 -0.67
C ALA A 312 -5.96 -13.23 0.78
N VAL A 313 -4.71 -13.56 1.14
CA VAL A 313 -4.15 -13.30 2.48
C VAL A 313 -4.15 -11.80 2.79
N ILE A 314 -3.71 -10.95 1.86
CA ILE A 314 -3.61 -9.50 2.10
C ILE A 314 -4.98 -8.86 2.34
N LEU A 315 -6.04 -9.28 1.63
CA LEU A 315 -7.38 -8.75 1.82
C LEU A 315 -7.95 -9.11 3.19
N VAL A 316 -7.78 -10.36 3.61
CA VAL A 316 -8.25 -10.82 4.92
C VAL A 316 -7.46 -10.16 6.04
N ALA A 317 -6.13 -10.07 5.91
CA ALA A 317 -5.26 -9.43 6.88
C ALA A 317 -5.56 -7.93 7.01
N TYR A 318 -5.84 -7.25 5.89
CA TYR A 318 -6.26 -5.85 5.88
C TYR A 318 -7.59 -5.65 6.61
N GLU A 319 -8.63 -6.42 6.29
CA GLU A 319 -9.92 -6.30 6.98
C GLU A 319 -9.82 -6.65 8.48
N TRP A 320 -8.96 -7.61 8.83
CA TRP A 320 -8.65 -7.88 10.23
C TRP A 320 -7.99 -6.67 10.92
N SER A 321 -7.02 -6.03 10.26
CA SER A 321 -6.29 -4.90 10.86
C SER A 321 -7.16 -3.69 11.20
N LYS A 322 -8.28 -3.48 10.51
CA LYS A 322 -9.20 -2.36 10.77
C LYS A 322 -9.91 -2.45 12.12
N GLY A 323 -10.01 -3.66 12.69
CA GLY A 323 -10.62 -3.88 14.00
C GLY A 323 -9.63 -3.80 15.17
N LEU A 324 -8.35 -3.50 14.91
CA LEU A 324 -7.35 -3.34 15.95
C LEU A 324 -7.67 -2.11 16.82
N THR A 325 -7.54 -2.28 18.13
CA THR A 325 -7.65 -1.19 19.10
C THR A 325 -6.45 -0.25 19.01
N ALA A 326 -6.56 0.95 19.58
CA ALA A 326 -5.51 1.98 19.58
C ALA A 326 -4.12 1.46 20.04
N GLU A 327 -4.06 0.47 20.92
CA GLU A 327 -2.80 -0.13 21.41
C GLU A 327 -2.10 -1.03 20.37
N ARG A 328 -2.83 -1.54 19.38
CA ARG A 328 -2.32 -2.37 18.26
C ARG A 328 -2.51 -1.68 16.91
N GLU A 329 -2.87 -0.40 16.91
CA GLU A 329 -3.21 0.33 15.70
C GLU A 329 -1.97 0.47 14.81
N LEU A 330 -2.12 0.07 13.55
CA LEU A 330 -1.05 0.19 12.56
C LEU A 330 -0.86 1.67 12.22
N SER A 331 0.40 2.09 12.10
CA SER A 331 0.74 3.49 11.85
C SER A 331 0.12 3.98 10.55
N GLN A 332 -0.74 4.99 10.64
CA GLN A 332 -1.14 5.81 9.50
C GLN A 332 -0.27 7.08 9.51
N PRO A 333 0.28 7.51 8.36
CA PRO A 333 0.96 8.80 8.27
C PRO A 333 0.03 9.87 8.85
N SER A 334 0.56 10.62 9.82
CA SER A 334 -0.19 11.55 10.67
C SER A 334 -1.34 12.19 9.91
N ILE A 335 -2.57 11.75 10.21
CA ILE A 335 -3.75 12.56 9.96
C ILE A 335 -3.50 13.78 10.84
N ASN A 336 -2.96 14.85 10.27
CA ASN A 336 -2.85 16.11 11.00
C ASN A 336 -4.26 16.40 11.50
N PRO A 337 -4.49 16.40 12.82
CA PRO A 337 -5.84 16.51 13.33
C PRO A 337 -6.39 17.84 12.81
N ILE A 338 -7.43 17.75 11.98
CA ILE A 338 -8.16 18.94 11.56
C ILE A 338 -8.68 19.54 12.86
N MET A 339 -8.22 20.75 13.18
CA MET A 339 -8.63 21.41 14.41
C MET A 339 -10.16 21.52 14.44
N PRO A 340 -10.79 21.36 15.61
CA PRO A 340 -12.24 21.46 15.70
C PRO A 340 -12.71 22.84 15.23
N PRO A 341 -13.94 22.93 14.69
CA PRO A 341 -14.52 24.21 14.33
C PRO A 341 -14.53 25.18 15.51
N ALA A 342 -14.33 26.46 15.23
CA ALA A 342 -14.42 27.54 16.19
C ALA A 342 -15.82 27.55 16.84
N PRO A 343 -15.93 28.01 18.10
CA PRO A 343 -17.21 28.35 18.70
C PRO A 343 -18.05 29.24 17.77
N GLN A 344 -19.36 28.98 17.72
CA GLN A 344 -20.27 29.71 16.84
C GLN A 344 -20.22 31.23 17.05
N GLU A 345 -19.96 31.68 18.28
CA GLU A 345 -19.78 33.09 18.62
C GLU A 345 -18.60 33.75 17.88
N GLU A 346 -17.46 33.07 17.75
CA GLU A 346 -16.29 33.60 17.02
C GLU A 346 -16.62 33.75 15.53
N LEU A 347 -17.29 32.74 14.97
CA LEU A 347 -17.70 32.72 13.56
C LEU A 347 -18.77 33.80 13.27
N ASP A 348 -19.77 33.94 14.14
CA ASP A 348 -20.79 34.98 14.02
C ASP A 348 -20.19 36.38 14.17
N GLY A 349 -19.18 36.55 15.04
CA GLY A 349 -18.42 37.79 15.15
C GLY A 349 -17.67 38.15 13.87
N MET A 350 -17.06 37.16 13.19
CA MET A 350 -16.42 37.34 11.88
C MET A 350 -17.43 37.66 10.77
N ILE A 351 -18.56 36.94 10.73
CA ILE A 351 -19.64 37.19 9.76
C ILE A 351 -20.23 38.59 9.97
N GLY A 352 -20.45 39.00 11.21
CA GLY A 352 -20.93 40.34 11.55
C GLY A 352 -19.96 41.45 11.13
N GLN A 353 -18.65 41.22 11.31
CA GLN A 353 -17.62 42.13 10.82
C GLN A 353 -17.67 42.30 9.30
N LEU A 354 -17.75 41.19 8.55
CA LEU A 354 -17.87 41.22 7.10
C LEU A 354 -19.17 41.91 6.66
N ASP A 355 -20.30 41.62 7.31
CA ASP A 355 -21.60 42.22 7.00
C ASP A 355 -21.56 43.74 7.14
N ALA A 356 -20.97 44.26 8.24
CA ALA A 356 -20.79 45.69 8.45
C ALA A 356 -19.92 46.35 7.37
N MET A 357 -18.84 45.68 6.95
CA MET A 357 -17.97 46.17 5.87
C MET A 357 -18.72 46.19 4.53
N LEU A 358 -19.46 45.14 4.20
CA LEU A 358 -20.25 45.05 2.97
C LEU A 358 -21.39 46.08 2.94
N MET A 359 -22.01 46.38 4.08
CA MET A 359 -22.96 47.49 4.20
C MET A 359 -22.30 48.83 3.90
N GLY A 360 -21.16 49.13 4.53
CA GLY A 360 -20.43 50.39 4.29
C GLY A 360 -19.94 50.55 2.84
N ALA A 361 -19.62 49.45 2.17
CA ALA A 361 -19.19 49.43 0.77
C ALA A 361 -20.36 49.47 -0.25
N GLY A 362 -21.63 49.46 0.20
CA GLY A 362 -22.79 49.50 -0.68
C GLY A 362 -23.10 48.19 -1.42
N PHE A 363 -22.59 47.04 -0.94
CA PHE A 363 -22.83 45.73 -1.56
C PHE A 363 -24.33 45.36 -1.57
N PHE A 364 -25.04 45.70 -0.49
CA PHE A 364 -26.47 45.45 -0.34
C PHE A 364 -27.33 46.58 -0.95
N HIS A 365 -27.35 46.66 -2.29
CA HIS A 365 -28.05 47.72 -3.04
C HIS A 365 -29.55 47.47 -3.25
N LEU A 366 -30.02 46.22 -3.16
CA LEU A 366 -31.43 45.83 -3.32
C LEU A 366 -32.06 45.54 -1.94
N PRO A 367 -32.93 46.42 -1.41
CA PRO A 367 -33.51 46.26 -0.07
C PRO A 367 -34.26 44.92 0.09
N ASP A 368 -35.06 44.55 -0.92
CA ASP A 368 -35.91 43.36 -0.87
C ASP A 368 -35.11 42.04 -0.87
N LYS A 369 -33.87 42.04 -1.36
CA LYS A 369 -33.00 40.84 -1.44
C LYS A 369 -31.96 40.77 -0.34
N MET A 370 -31.77 41.82 0.45
CA MET A 370 -30.72 41.94 1.46
C MET A 370 -30.72 40.76 2.45
N GLN A 371 -31.89 40.40 2.99
CA GLN A 371 -32.03 39.29 3.93
C GLN A 371 -31.63 37.95 3.30
N SER A 372 -31.98 37.73 2.03
CA SER A 372 -31.66 36.49 1.29
C SER A 372 -30.15 36.40 1.04
N THR A 373 -29.52 37.48 0.56
CA THR A 373 -28.08 37.54 0.33
C THR A 373 -27.28 37.31 1.61
N ARG A 374 -27.72 37.87 2.74
CA ARG A 374 -27.10 37.61 4.06
C ARG A 374 -27.16 36.14 4.47
N ARG A 375 -28.29 35.47 4.23
CA ARG A 375 -28.41 34.02 4.50
C ARG A 375 -27.44 33.24 3.62
N THR A 376 -27.34 33.56 2.33
CA THR A 376 -26.40 32.91 1.41
C THR A 376 -24.95 33.11 1.84
N LEU A 377 -24.55 34.33 2.22
CA LEU A 377 -23.21 34.61 2.74
C LEU A 377 -22.93 33.84 4.03
N ARG A 378 -23.89 33.80 4.96
CA ARG A 378 -23.76 33.01 6.19
C ARG A 378 -23.54 31.52 5.87
N THR A 379 -24.34 30.93 5.00
CA THR A 379 -24.18 29.52 4.59
C THR A 379 -22.82 29.25 3.93
N LEU A 380 -22.35 30.17 3.09
CA LEU A 380 -21.03 30.07 2.46
C LEU A 380 -19.91 30.04 3.52
N LEU A 381 -20.03 30.86 4.56
CA LEU A 381 -19.02 31.01 5.61
C LEU A 381 -19.12 29.95 6.70
N THR A 382 -20.28 29.34 6.94
CA THR A 382 -20.42 28.24 7.92
C THR A 382 -20.04 26.88 7.36
N LYS A 383 -20.22 26.64 6.06
CA LYS A 383 -19.94 25.35 5.41
C LYS A 383 -18.51 24.79 5.60
N PRO A 384 -17.43 25.62 5.61
CA PRO A 384 -16.07 25.09 5.69
C PRO A 384 -15.66 24.54 7.06
N GLY A 385 -16.37 24.85 8.15
CA GLY A 385 -16.03 24.36 9.49
C GLY A 385 -14.70 24.91 10.06
N TRP A 386 -14.49 26.22 9.91
CA TRP A 386 -13.27 26.95 10.26
C TRP A 386 -12.87 26.74 11.72
N SER A 387 -11.59 26.51 11.98
CA SER A 387 -11.00 26.56 13.32
C SER A 387 -10.88 27.99 13.87
N SER A 388 -10.74 28.14 15.19
CA SER A 388 -10.58 29.49 15.81
C SER A 388 -9.37 30.25 15.25
N GLN A 389 -8.30 29.54 14.85
CA GLN A 389 -7.13 30.17 14.24
C GLN A 389 -7.45 30.74 12.84
N GLU A 390 -8.21 30.01 12.03
CA GLU A 390 -8.62 30.45 10.70
C GLU A 390 -9.61 31.62 10.78
N VAL A 391 -10.56 31.55 11.72
CA VAL A 391 -11.48 32.67 12.00
C VAL A 391 -10.70 33.92 12.40
N ARG A 392 -9.75 33.82 13.34
CA ARG A 392 -8.88 34.95 13.74
C ARG A 392 -8.07 35.49 12.56
N THR A 393 -7.54 34.62 11.72
CA THR A 393 -6.78 35.01 10.53
C THR A 393 -7.66 35.80 9.56
N LEU A 394 -8.88 35.33 9.27
CA LEU A 394 -9.80 36.05 8.40
C LEU A 394 -10.25 37.37 9.01
N ARG A 395 -10.54 37.42 10.32
CA ARG A 395 -10.84 38.69 11.00
C ARG A 395 -9.68 39.69 10.89
N GLY A 396 -8.44 39.21 10.91
CA GLY A 396 -7.25 40.01 10.61
C GLY A 396 -7.26 40.56 9.18
N VAL A 397 -7.53 39.71 8.18
CA VAL A 397 -7.66 40.11 6.76
C VAL A 397 -8.76 41.16 6.59
N LEU A 398 -9.95 40.94 7.17
CA LEU A 398 -11.07 41.88 7.13
C LEU A 398 -10.70 43.23 7.77
N SER A 399 -9.99 43.20 8.90
CA SER A 399 -9.52 44.43 9.57
C SER A 399 -8.52 45.21 8.72
N SER A 400 -7.63 44.51 8.00
CA SER A 400 -6.70 45.14 7.07
C SER A 400 -7.42 45.77 5.87
N LEU A 401 -8.45 45.09 5.33
CA LEU A 401 -9.23 45.58 4.20
C LEU A 401 -10.13 46.77 4.57
N ALA A 402 -10.58 46.88 5.83
CA ALA A 402 -11.39 47.99 6.30
C ALA A 402 -10.62 49.33 6.39
N GLY A 403 -9.28 49.32 6.30
CA GLY A 403 -8.43 50.51 6.42
C GLY A 403 -8.25 51.00 7.87
N LYS A 404 -7.25 51.86 8.10
CA LYS A 404 -7.04 52.47 9.44
C LYS A 404 -8.21 53.39 9.76
N ARG A 405 -8.89 53.18 10.91
CA ARG A 405 -9.83 54.16 11.47
C ARG A 405 -9.11 55.53 11.57
N PRO A 406 -9.73 56.64 11.14
CA PRO A 406 -9.18 57.96 11.40
C PRO A 406 -8.99 58.09 12.91
N ARG A 407 -7.78 58.41 13.37
CA ARG A 407 -7.56 58.81 14.76
C ARG A 407 -8.30 60.14 14.94
N ALA A 408 -9.31 60.14 15.79
CA ALA A 408 -10.04 61.34 16.21
C ALA A 408 -9.13 62.30 16.97
#